data_AF-A0A6P2L8V4-F1
#
_entry.id   AF-A0A6P2L8V4-F1
#
_cell.length_a   1.000
_cell.length_b   1.000
_cell.length_c   1.000
_cell.angle_alpha   90.00
_cell.angle_beta   90.00
_cell.angle_gamma   90.00
#
_symmetry.space_group_name_H-M   'P 1'
#
loop_
_entity.id
_entity.type
_entity.pdbx_description
1 polymer ?
#
loop_
_entity_poly.entity_id
_entity_poly.type
_entity_poly.pdbx_seq_one_letter_code
_entity_poly.pdbx_strand_id
1 'polypeptide(L)' 'MATADERLKSWGGFMRAVHEGKRGNYEPAKAIVDKVRAKLGDYAAEAQRRELWRLIQAGRPK' A
#
# COMPACT_ATOMS: atom_id res chain seq x y z
N MET A 1 18.06 10.20 4.21
CA MET A 1 16.87 10.08 5.09
C MET A 1 15.68 10.63 4.34
N ALA A 2 14.59 9.86 4.19
CA ALA A 2 13.37 10.38 3.54
C ALA A 2 12.82 11.57 4.35
N THR A 3 12.59 12.70 3.68
CA THR A 3 12.07 13.91 4.33
C THR A 3 10.60 13.73 4.72
N ALA A 4 10.11 14.52 5.67
CA ALA A 4 8.71 14.44 6.14
C ALA A 4 7.69 14.59 5.00
N ASP A 5 8.01 15.39 3.98
CA ASP A 5 7.19 15.57 2.77
C ASP A 5 7.08 14.29 1.91
N GLU A 6 8.18 13.55 1.74
CA GLU A 6 8.16 12.28 1.01
C GLU A 6 7.33 11.21 1.73
N ARG A 7 7.33 11.22 3.07
CA ARG A 7 6.50 10.34 3.89
C ARG A 7 5.01 10.67 3.74
N LEU A 8 4.65 11.95 3.76
CA LEU A 8 3.27 12.41 3.58
C LEU A 8 2.73 12.07 2.18
N LYS A 9 3.52 12.30 1.12
CA LYS A 9 3.15 11.92 -0.25
C LYS A 9 3.00 10.40 -0.41
N SER A 10 3.91 9.64 0.21
CA SER A 10 3.82 8.18 0.22
C SER A 10 2.59 7.68 0.97
N TRP A 11 2.23 8.33 2.09
CA TRP A 11 1.03 8.01 2.87
C TRP A 11 -0.26 8.31 2.11
N GLY A 12 -0.35 9.45 1.42
CA GLY A 12 -1.48 9.79 0.56
C GLY A 12 -1.67 8.78 -0.57
N GLY A 13 -0.57 8.38 -1.22
CA GLY A 13 -0.59 7.31 -2.25
C GLY A 13 -1.03 5.96 -1.70
N PHE A 14 -0.58 5.61 -0.49
CA PHE A 14 -0.96 4.39 0.22
C PHE A 14 -2.45 4.34 0.56
N MET A 15 -2.98 5.41 1.17
CA MET A 15 -4.40 5.49 1.49
C MET A 15 -5.29 5.45 0.25
N ARG A 16 -4.85 6.08 -0.86
CA ARG A 16 -5.55 5.98 -2.15
C ARG A 16 -5.56 4.55 -2.68
N ALA A 17 -4.45 3.83 -2.60
CA ALA A 17 -4.38 2.44 -3.02
C ALA A 17 -5.26 1.51 -2.17
N VAL A 18 -5.36 1.76 -0.86
CA VAL A 18 -6.31 1.05 0.02
C VAL A 18 -7.75 1.34 -0.40
N HIS A 19 -8.09 2.60 -0.67
CA HIS A 19 -9.44 2.99 -1.09
C HIS A 19 -9.83 2.37 -2.44
N GLU A 20 -8.94 2.42 -3.43
CA GLU A 20 -9.13 1.79 -4.73
C GLU A 20 -9.25 0.26 -4.60
N GLY A 21 -8.44 -0.36 -3.75
CA GLY A 21 -8.52 -1.80 -3.45
C GLY A 21 -9.85 -2.19 -2.82
N LYS A 22 -10.47 -1.33 -2.00
CA LYS A 22 -11.84 -1.54 -1.49
C LYS A 22 -12.89 -1.51 -2.60
N ARG A 23 -12.68 -0.69 -3.64
CA ARG A 23 -13.54 -0.60 -4.83
C ARG A 23 -13.31 -1.73 -5.84
N GLY A 24 -12.37 -2.64 -5.56
CA GLY A 24 -11.99 -3.75 -6.44
C GLY A 24 -10.84 -3.45 -7.40
N ASN A 25 -10.25 -2.25 -7.34
CA ASN A 25 -9.09 -1.87 -8.15
C ASN A 25 -7.78 -2.10 -7.38
N TYR A 26 -7.11 -3.22 -7.66
CA TYR A 26 -5.89 -3.63 -6.96
C TYR A 26 -4.58 -3.16 -7.62
N GLU A 27 -4.64 -2.55 -8.80
CA GLU A 27 -3.46 -2.03 -9.50
C GLU A 27 -2.62 -1.04 -8.68
N PRO A 28 -3.22 -0.01 -8.02
CA PRO A 28 -2.43 0.91 -7.21
C PRO A 28 -1.81 0.24 -5.99
N ALA A 29 -2.49 -0.77 -5.40
CA ALA A 29 -1.93 -1.55 -4.30
C ALA A 29 -0.72 -2.38 -4.77
N LYS A 30 -0.81 -3.02 -5.95
CA LYS A 30 0.30 -3.76 -6.56
C LYS A 30 1.50 -2.87 -6.84
N ALA A 31 1.27 -1.67 -7.39
CA ALA A 31 2.34 -0.73 -7.69
C ALA A 31 3.12 -0.29 -6.44
N ILE A 32 2.46 -0.16 -5.28
CA ILE A 32 3.13 0.15 -4.01
C ILE A 32 3.98 -1.03 -3.54
N VAL A 33 3.43 -2.24 -3.56
CA VAL A 33 4.16 -3.46 -3.17
C VAL A 33 5.40 -3.66 -4.05
N ASP A 34 5.28 -3.40 -5.35
CA ASP A 34 6.38 -3.51 -6.30
C ASP A 34 7.49 -2.48 -6.03
N LYS A 35 7.13 -1.22 -5.75
CA LYS A 35 8.08 -0.19 -5.31
C LYS A 35 8.78 -0.55 -4.00
N VAL A 36 8.06 -1.15 -3.06
CA VAL A 36 8.63 -1.61 -1.78
C VAL A 36 9.58 -2.77 -2.03
N ARG A 37 9.22 -3.74 -2.89
CA ARG A 37 10.10 -4.84 -3.29
C ARG A 37 11.40 -4.31 -3.90
N ALA A 38 11.30 -3.37 -4.84
CA ALA A 38 12.46 -2.80 -5.52
C ALA A 38 13.40 -2.02 -4.56
N LYS A 39 12.88 -1.40 -3.50
CA LYS A 39 13.66 -0.59 -2.57
C LYS A 39 14.15 -1.34 -1.31
N LEU A 40 13.32 -2.22 -0.78
CA LEU A 40 13.48 -2.83 0.55
C LEU A 40 13.55 -4.36 0.51
N GLY A 41 13.39 -4.97 -0.67
CA GLY A 41 13.43 -6.42 -0.86
C GLY A 41 12.09 -7.12 -0.63
N ASP A 42 12.07 -8.42 -0.93
CA ASP A 42 10.85 -9.23 -0.93
C ASP A 42 10.17 -9.33 0.45
N TYR A 43 10.95 -9.43 1.52
CA TYR A 43 10.40 -9.53 2.87
C TYR A 43 9.56 -8.31 3.25
N ALA A 44 10.07 -7.10 2.96
CA ALA A 44 9.35 -5.86 3.21
C ALA A 44 8.10 -5.72 2.31
N ALA A 45 8.19 -6.22 1.07
CA ALA A 45 7.07 -6.21 0.13
C ALA A 45 5.93 -7.13 0.59
N GLU A 46 6.24 -8.31 1.11
CA GLU A 46 5.25 -9.23 1.66
C GLU A 46 4.56 -8.66 2.90
N ALA A 47 5.32 -8.04 3.81
CA ALA A 47 4.76 -7.36 4.97
C ALA A 47 3.78 -6.25 4.53
N GLN A 48 4.20 -5.42 3.57
CA GLN A 48 3.37 -4.34 3.03
C GLN A 48 2.11 -4.87 2.33
N ARG A 49 2.22 -5.96 1.57
CA ARG A 49 1.09 -6.62 0.90
C ARG A 49 0.05 -7.11 1.90
N ARG A 50 0.49 -7.76 2.98
CA ARG A 50 -0.41 -8.25 4.04
C ARG A 50 -1.14 -7.10 4.72
N GLU A 51 -0.43 -6.01 5.02
CA GLU A 51 -1.02 -4.83 5.64
C GLU A 51 -2.04 -4.14 4.72
N LEU A 52 -1.70 -3.93 3.44
CA LEU A 52 -2.63 -3.45 2.41
C LEU A 52 -3.90 -4.30 2.34
N TRP A 53 -3.73 -5.62 2.31
CA TRP A 53 -4.86 -6.54 2.23
C TRP A 53 -5.75 -6.49 3.47
N ARG A 54 -5.16 -6.37 4.65
CA ARG A 54 -5.89 -6.21 5.92
C ARG A 54 -6.71 -4.93 5.91
N LEU A 55 -6.14 -3.82 5.45
CA LEU A 55 -6.82 -2.52 5.40
C LEU A 55 -7.95 -2.47 4.36
N ILE A 56 -7.76 -3.14 3.22
CA ILE A 56 -8.80 -3.31 2.21
C ILE A 56 -9.97 -4.11 2.79
N GLN A 57 -9.70 -5.23 3.47
CA GLN A 57 -10.75 -6.07 4.05
C GLN A 57 -11.44 -5.44 5.26
N ALA A 58 -10.74 -4.68 6.10
CA ALA A 58 -11.30 -4.02 7.27
C ALA A 58 -12.41 -2.99 6.95
N GLY A 59 -12.58 -2.62 5.68
CA GLY A 59 -13.64 -1.73 5.22
C GLY A 59 -14.82 -2.40 4.50
N ARG A 60 -14.85 -3.73 4.36
CA ARG A 60 -16.05 -4.42 3.85
C ARG A 60 -17.02 -4.64 5.02
N PRO A 61 -18.21 -4.00 5.04
CA PRO A 61 -19.27 -4.44 5.93
C PRO A 61 -19.61 -5.91 5.61
N LYS A 62 -19.75 -6.71 6.66
CA LYS A 62 -20.06 -8.15 6.60
C LYS A 62 -21.46 -8.39 6.05
#